data_AF-A0A9Q2UHA4-F1
#
_entry.id   AF-A0A9Q2UHA4-F1
#
_cell.length_a   1.000
_cell.length_b   1.000
_cell.length_c   1.000
_cell.angle_alpha   90.00
_cell.angle_beta   90.00
_cell.angle_gamma   90.00
#
_symmetry.space_group_name_H-M   'P 1'
#
loop_
_entity.id
_entity.type
_entity.pdbx_description
1 polymer ?
#
loop_
_entity_poly.entity_id
_entity_poly.type
_entity_poly.pdbx_seq_one_letter_code
_entity_poly.pdbx_strand_id
1 'polypeptide(L)'
;PYLVFAANLAAGYLGLKNKIKPSEETKKSVYDNKKSSLPKNMEEAISLFEKDEQITEVFNQKFIRTIAAIRRVEYQAYLKVISSWEREFLLLNV
;
A
#
# COMPACT_ATOMS: atom_id res chain seq x y z
N PRO A 1 1.30 -11.49 -10.51
CA PRO A 1 2.02 -12.53 -9.72
C PRO A 1 3.48 -12.16 -9.38
N TYR A 2 4.32 -11.83 -10.39
CA TYR A 2 5.75 -11.58 -10.19
C TYR A 2 6.09 -10.43 -9.26
N LEU A 3 5.36 -9.31 -9.34
CA LEU A 3 5.61 -8.12 -8.52
C LEU A 3 5.45 -8.38 -7.02
N VAL A 4 4.45 -9.21 -6.64
CA VAL A 4 4.19 -9.54 -5.23
C VAL A 4 5.31 -10.41 -4.67
N PHE A 5 5.74 -11.42 -5.42
CA PHE A 5 6.88 -12.26 -5.03
C PHE A 5 8.17 -11.44 -4.92
N ALA A 6 8.43 -10.57 -5.90
CA ALA A 6 9.60 -9.71 -5.87
C ALA A 6 9.58 -8.78 -4.66
N ALA A 7 8.46 -8.13 -4.36
CA ALA A 7 8.31 -7.24 -3.20
C ALA A 7 8.54 -7.99 -1.87
N ASN A 8 7.96 -9.19 -1.71
CA ASN A 8 8.15 -10.01 -0.52
C ASN A 8 9.62 -10.44 -0.34
N LEU A 9 10.28 -10.85 -1.43
CA LEU A 9 11.71 -11.19 -1.40
C LEU A 9 12.58 -9.98 -1.09
N ALA A 10 12.27 -8.81 -1.65
CA ALA A 10 12.99 -7.57 -1.34
C ALA A 10 12.87 -7.19 0.13
N ALA A 11 11.67 -7.27 0.71
CA ALA A 11 11.46 -7.00 2.14
C ALA A 11 12.24 -8.00 3.03
N GLY A 12 12.20 -9.30 2.70
CA GLY A 12 12.97 -10.31 3.41
C GLY A 12 14.48 -10.10 3.28
N TYR A 13 14.96 -9.79 2.08
CA TYR A 13 16.36 -9.48 1.80
C TYR A 13 16.84 -8.26 2.61
N LEU A 14 16.05 -7.17 2.65
CA LEU A 14 16.38 -5.98 3.42
C LEU A 14 16.42 -6.27 4.93
N GLY A 15 15.50 -7.09 5.44
CA GLY A 15 15.52 -7.56 6.82
C GLY A 15 16.80 -8.30 7.17
N LEU A 16 17.26 -9.21 6.30
CA LEU A 16 18.51 -9.95 6.47
C LEU A 16 19.75 -9.03 6.35
N LYS A 17 19.81 -8.20 5.30
CA LYS A 17 20.91 -7.26 5.03
C LYS A 17 21.12 -6.30 6.20
N ASN A 18 20.03 -5.75 6.72
CA ASN A 18 20.05 -4.76 7.80
C ASN A 18 19.98 -5.39 9.20
N LYS A 19 19.94 -6.73 9.30
CA LYS A 19 19.85 -7.48 10.57
C LYS A 19 18.69 -7.00 11.46
N ILE A 20 17.53 -6.74 10.83
CA ILE A 20 16.35 -6.24 11.53
C ILE A 20 15.80 -7.36 12.44
N LYS A 21 15.67 -7.07 13.73
CA LYS A 21 15.03 -7.99 14.67
C LYS A 21 13.50 -7.88 14.52
N PRO A 22 12.77 -8.99 14.28
CA PRO A 22 11.32 -8.95 14.23
C PRO A 22 10.74 -8.57 15.61
N SER A 23 9.57 -7.94 15.61
CA SER A 23 8.80 -7.72 16.83
C SER A 23 8.29 -9.05 17.40
N GLU A 24 7.98 -9.04 18.69
CA GLU A 24 7.36 -10.19 19.37
C GLU A 24 6.04 -10.59 18.70
N GLU A 25 5.74 -11.88 18.75
CA GLU A 25 4.52 -12.42 18.18
C GLU A 25 3.28 -11.91 18.91
N THR A 26 2.22 -11.65 18.15
CA THR A 26 0.94 -11.25 18.74
C THR A 26 0.10 -12.49 19.06
N LYS A 27 -0.21 -12.70 20.35
CA LYS A 27 -0.95 -13.89 20.86
C LYS A 27 -2.47 -13.70 20.96
N LYS A 28 -2.96 -12.51 20.65
CA LYS A 28 -4.38 -12.13 20.82
C LYS A 28 -4.93 -11.54 19.52
N SER A 29 -6.25 -11.53 19.38
CA SER A 29 -6.90 -10.82 18.27
C SER A 29 -6.54 -9.33 18.32
N VAL A 30 -6.24 -8.77 17.15
CA VAL A 30 -5.93 -7.34 16.98
C VAL A 30 -7.08 -6.56 16.34
N TYR A 31 -8.25 -7.18 16.15
CA TYR A 31 -9.39 -6.54 15.49
C TYR A 31 -9.82 -5.25 16.20
N ASP A 32 -9.80 -5.24 17.54
CA ASP A 32 -10.17 -4.07 18.35
C ASP A 32 -9.02 -3.05 18.55
N ASN A 33 -7.83 -3.32 17.99
CA ASN A 33 -6.71 -2.38 18.08
C ASN A 33 -6.95 -1.19 17.15
N LYS A 34 -7.11 0.00 17.73
CA LYS A 34 -7.31 1.26 16.99
C LYS A 34 -6.09 1.75 16.17
N LYS A 35 -4.94 1.07 16.28
CA LYS A 35 -3.70 1.43 15.57
C LYS A 35 -3.32 0.31 14.61
N SER A 36 -3.66 0.50 13.33
CA SER A 36 -3.09 -0.27 12.22
C SER A 36 -1.89 0.48 11.65
N SER A 37 -0.82 -0.24 11.33
CA SER A 37 0.35 0.30 10.62
C SER A 37 0.19 0.28 9.10
N LEU A 38 -0.90 -0.30 8.59
CA LEU A 38 -1.15 -0.39 7.17
C LEU A 38 -1.77 0.90 6.62
N PRO A 39 -1.48 1.27 5.37
CA PRO A 39 -2.11 2.41 4.72
C PRO A 39 -3.62 2.23 4.67
N LYS A 40 -4.36 3.32 4.90
CA LYS A 40 -5.83 3.33 4.93
C LYS A 40 -6.46 3.35 3.54
N ASN A 41 -5.72 3.80 2.55
CA ASN A 41 -6.16 3.89 1.17
C ASN A 41 -4.99 3.77 0.19
N MET A 42 -5.32 3.73 -1.10
CA MET A 42 -4.35 3.54 -2.16
C MET A 42 -3.37 4.72 -2.29
N GLU A 43 -3.81 5.95 -2.09
CA GLU A 43 -2.92 7.12 -2.18
C GLU A 43 -1.85 7.10 -1.08
N GLU A 44 -2.24 6.76 0.15
CA GLU A 44 -1.31 6.58 1.25
C GLU A 44 -0.30 5.46 0.97
N ALA A 45 -0.77 4.33 0.43
CA ALA A 45 0.08 3.21 0.05
C ALA A 45 1.10 3.59 -1.05
N ILE A 46 0.66 4.31 -2.09
CA ILE A 46 1.53 4.79 -3.17
C ILE A 46 2.56 5.78 -2.61
N SER A 47 2.13 6.71 -1.76
CA SER A 47 3.01 7.71 -1.12
C SER A 47 4.10 7.06 -0.25
N LEU A 48 3.74 6.04 0.53
CA LEU A 48 4.72 5.26 1.31
C LEU A 48 5.69 4.51 0.38
N PHE A 49 5.18 3.87 -0.67
CA PHE A 49 5.99 3.13 -1.64
C PHE A 49 7.00 4.03 -2.39
N GLU A 50 6.61 5.25 -2.76
CA GLU A 50 7.50 6.21 -3.44
C GLU A 50 8.58 6.80 -2.52
N LYS A 51 8.31 6.88 -1.21
CA LYS A 51 9.21 7.45 -0.21
C LYS A 51 10.15 6.42 0.42
N ASP A 52 9.95 5.13 0.16
CA ASP A 52 10.80 4.08 0.70
C ASP A 52 12.14 4.02 -0.08
N GLU A 53 13.18 4.60 0.52
CA GLU A 53 14.52 4.63 -0.05
C GLU A 53 15.15 3.24 -0.15
N GLN A 54 14.89 2.35 0.81
CA GLN A 54 15.47 1.00 0.82
C GLN A 54 14.89 0.13 -0.29
N ILE A 55 13.58 0.20 -0.50
CA ILE A 55 12.91 -0.45 -1.61
C ILE A 55 13.33 0.17 -2.95
N THR A 56 13.57 1.48 -2.98
CA THR A 56 14.11 2.17 -4.15
C THR A 56 15.53 1.70 -4.51
N GLU A 57 16.39 1.41 -3.54
CA GLU A 57 17.70 0.81 -3.79
C GLU A 57 17.60 -0.58 -4.45
N VAL A 58 16.62 -1.40 -4.03
CA VAL A 58 16.45 -2.75 -4.55
C VAL A 58 15.89 -2.76 -5.98
N PHE A 59 14.85 -1.97 -6.24
CA PHE A 59 14.13 -1.99 -7.52
C PHE A 59 14.51 -0.90 -8.50
N ASN A 60 15.34 0.06 -8.08
CA ASN A 60 15.65 1.32 -8.75
C ASN A 60 14.49 2.33 -8.82
N GLN A 61 14.86 3.61 -8.91
CA GLN A 61 13.91 4.72 -8.89
C GLN A 61 12.96 4.74 -10.10
N LYS A 62 13.43 4.31 -11.29
CA LYS A 62 12.60 4.30 -12.51
C LYS A 62 11.44 3.34 -12.35
N PHE A 63 11.70 2.15 -11.79
CA PHE A 63 10.68 1.15 -11.55
C PHE A 63 9.63 1.65 -10.54
N ILE A 64 10.07 2.14 -9.39
CA ILE A 64 9.18 2.66 -8.33
C ILE A 64 8.25 3.74 -8.88
N ARG A 65 8.81 4.76 -9.56
CA ARG A 65 8.04 5.85 -10.16
C ARG A 65 7.04 5.37 -11.21
N THR A 66 7.42 4.39 -12.03
CA THR A 66 6.53 3.86 -13.08
C THR A 66 5.31 3.16 -12.47
N ILE A 67 5.53 2.28 -11.49
CA ILE A 67 4.43 1.57 -10.82
C ILE A 67 3.54 2.54 -10.06
N ALA A 68 4.13 3.48 -9.33
CA ALA A 68 3.39 4.49 -8.58
C ALA A 68 2.52 5.37 -9.50
N ALA A 69 3.06 5.81 -10.64
CA ALA A 69 2.30 6.60 -11.62
C ALA A 69 1.09 5.83 -12.18
N ILE A 70 1.27 4.57 -12.56
CA ILE A 70 0.17 3.72 -13.05
C ILE A 70 -0.90 3.60 -11.98
N ARG A 71 -0.52 3.25 -10.74
CA ARG A 71 -1.45 3.08 -9.63
C ARG A 71 -2.19 4.36 -9.27
N ARG A 72 -1.52 5.51 -9.35
CA ARG A 72 -2.14 6.82 -9.10
C ARG A 72 -3.18 7.13 -10.17
N VAL A 73 -2.90 6.87 -11.45
CA VAL A 73 -3.88 7.06 -12.54
C VAL A 73 -5.10 6.15 -12.34
N GLU A 74 -4.89 4.87 -12.01
CA GLU A 74 -5.97 3.93 -11.70
C GLU A 74 -6.83 4.41 -10.52
N TYR A 75 -6.20 4.88 -9.45
CA TYR A 75 -6.90 5.36 -8.27
C TYR A 75 -7.70 6.64 -8.55
N GLN A 76 -7.14 7.59 -9.31
CA GLN A 76 -7.86 8.79 -9.73
C GLN A 76 -9.04 8.46 -10.67
N ALA A 77 -8.92 7.43 -11.51
CA ALA A 77 -10.04 6.95 -12.32
C ALA A 77 -11.15 6.35 -11.42
N TYR A 78 -10.78 5.57 -10.40
CA TYR A 78 -11.72 5.02 -9.42
C TYR A 78 -12.51 6.13 -8.69
N LEU A 79 -11.83 7.17 -8.20
CA LEU A 79 -12.46 8.27 -7.47
C LEU A 79 -13.43 9.11 -8.31
N LYS A 80 -13.37 9.04 -9.64
CA LYS A 80 -14.29 9.75 -10.56
C LYS A 80 -15.61 9.00 -10.76
N VAL A 81 -15.71 7.76 -10.33
CA VAL A 81 -16.91 6.94 -10.51
C VAL A 81 -17.80 7.08 -9.27
N ILE A 82 -19.04 7.52 -9.47
CA ILE A 82 -20.06 7.50 -8.41
C ILE A 82 -20.49 6.05 -8.20
N SER A 83 -20.18 5.51 -7.03
CA SER A 83 -20.55 4.16 -6.61
C SER A 83 -22.07 4.01 -6.44
N SER A 84 -22.57 2.78 -6.52
CA SER A 84 -23.99 2.49 -6.29
C SER A 84 -24.45 2.93 -4.90
N TRP A 85 -23.59 2.77 -3.89
CA TRP A 85 -23.86 3.25 -2.53
C TRP A 85 -24.00 4.77 -2.48
N GLU A 86 -23.07 5.51 -3.08
CA GLU A 86 -23.17 6.98 -3.13
C GLU A 86 -24.43 7.42 -3.87
N ARG A 87 -24.83 6.71 -4.94
CA ARG A 87 -26.11 7.00 -5.61
C ARG A 87 -27.30 6.76 -4.69
N GLU A 88 -27.34 5.64 -3.98
CA GLU A 88 -28.46 5.26 -3.12
C GLU A 88 -28.61 6.17 -1.89
N PHE A 89 -27.48 6.60 -1.30
CA PHE A 89 -27.48 7.30 -0.02
C PHE A 89 -27.15 8.80 -0.11
N LEU A 90 -26.54 9.27 -1.20
CA LEU A 90 -26.17 10.69 -1.37
C LEU A 90 -26.94 11.40 -2.49
N LEU A 91 -27.57 10.68 -3.43
CA LEU A 91 -28.57 11.35 -4.28
C LEU A 91 -29.80 11.58 -3.41
N LEU A 92 -30.14 12.85 -3.22
CA LEU A 92 -31.41 13.24 -2.64
C LEU A 92 -32.52 12.58 -3.47
N ASN A 93 -33.29 11.68 -2.85
CA ASN A 93 -34.60 11.29 -3.36
C ASN A 93 -35.44 12.58 -3.37
N VAL A 94 -35.48 13.25 -4.51
CA VAL A 94 -36.50 14.27 -4.82
C VAL A 94 -37.69 13.54 -5.40
#